data_AF-A0A8T6QK23-F1
#
_entry.id   AF-A0A8T6QK23-F1
#
_cell.length_a   1.000
_cell.length_b   1.000
_cell.length_c   1.000
_cell.angle_alpha   90.00
_cell.angle_beta   90.00
_cell.angle_gamma   90.00
#
_symmetry.space_group_name_H-M   'P 1'
#
loop_
_entity.id
_entity.type
_entity.pdbx_description
1 polymer ?
#
loop_
_entity_poly.entity_id
_entity_poly.type
_entity_poly.pdbx_seq_one_letter_code
_entity_poly.pdbx_strand_id
1 'polypeptide(L)'
;MGNSFRQTVAGLFAKDEMNSSTMLSGHVAATRARAQASESEYLIAAQDTTYYNYSGQAQMSGLGVIQGQVRGLMQHNVLLMDEGGLPLGIVDQQYWTRGGAMDWPTSQKESQKWFNGLAAVNQQAQGSDKRWVVTGDRESDIFDFFKAECESNVDLLVRVFQPRRVEVVTAGVVCPLPTVCAHLDDYGNESVQIERLYDGKRRTVELTLHLQAAIVHIHPNQTLSSARHKTQALSLVVATEVACCDVKSQADCFETDNSLSWFLLTSLPITQADEVQRIVRFYALRWRIERLHFTLKSGALDVEKLQFDDVHTLTNALSFYSVVAWQLLGLTYALRQDPEQPAETLFEPDELTLLQQLSGKPVASLRQATLALTRLVGFAPSKKQPLPGVNVLATAIERFFFVKQGAAAVSKPLQD
;
A
#
# COMPACT_ATOMS: atom_id res chain seq x y z
N MET A 1 23.63 -7.00 -21.17
CA MET A 1 22.56 -7.50 -22.07
C MET A 1 22.49 -6.60 -23.29
N GLY A 2 22.41 -7.17 -24.50
CA GLY A 2 22.42 -6.39 -25.76
C GLY A 2 21.04 -5.84 -26.18
N ASN A 3 21.02 -5.05 -27.27
CA ASN A 3 19.81 -4.43 -27.83
C ASN A 3 18.70 -5.43 -28.17
N SER A 4 19.06 -6.65 -28.61
CA SER A 4 18.10 -7.70 -28.95
C SER A 4 17.22 -8.09 -27.76
N PHE A 5 17.77 -8.22 -26.55
CA PHE A 5 16.98 -8.55 -25.35
C PHE A 5 15.99 -7.44 -25.00
N ARG A 6 16.42 -6.17 -25.10
CA ARG A 6 15.55 -5.01 -24.86
C ARG A 6 14.38 -4.96 -25.85
N GLN A 7 14.67 -5.23 -27.14
CA GLN A 7 13.64 -5.30 -28.18
C GLN A 7 12.68 -6.47 -27.95
N THR A 8 13.16 -7.63 -27.50
CA THR A 8 12.29 -8.76 -27.16
C THR A 8 11.34 -8.43 -26.00
N VAL A 9 11.84 -7.83 -24.92
CA VAL A 9 11.02 -7.45 -23.77
C VAL A 9 9.99 -6.36 -24.14
N ALA A 10 10.41 -5.33 -24.87
CA ALA A 10 9.50 -4.30 -25.38
C ALA A 10 8.43 -4.91 -26.31
N GLY A 11 8.84 -5.83 -27.20
CA GLY A 11 7.93 -6.55 -28.08
C GLY A 11 6.94 -7.46 -27.34
N LEU A 12 7.29 -7.97 -26.15
CA LEU A 12 6.34 -8.70 -25.30
C LEU A 12 5.28 -7.76 -24.75
N PHE A 13 5.67 -6.60 -24.22
CA PHE A 13 4.75 -5.62 -23.64
C PHE A 13 3.85 -4.94 -24.68
N ALA A 14 4.29 -4.87 -25.93
CA ALA A 14 3.55 -4.24 -27.03
C ALA A 14 2.47 -5.14 -27.65
N LYS A 15 2.38 -6.43 -27.30
CA LYS A 15 1.36 -7.33 -27.87
C LYS A 15 -0.04 -6.88 -27.47
N ASP A 16 -0.98 -6.92 -28.43
CA ASP A 16 -2.39 -6.56 -28.20
C ASP A 16 -3.09 -7.46 -27.17
N GLU A 17 -2.63 -8.70 -27.06
CA GLU A 17 -3.13 -9.70 -26.10
C GLU A 17 -2.79 -9.35 -24.64
N MET A 18 -1.76 -8.52 -24.45
CA MET A 18 -1.22 -8.18 -23.13
C MET A 18 -1.93 -6.95 -22.58
N ASN A 19 -2.38 -7.05 -21.35
CA ASN A 19 -2.96 -5.95 -20.57
C ASN A 19 -2.61 -6.14 -19.09
N SER A 20 -2.93 -5.17 -18.24
CA SER A 20 -2.61 -5.25 -16.80
C SER A 20 -3.15 -6.51 -16.11
N SER A 21 -4.37 -6.94 -16.44
CA SER A 21 -4.97 -8.15 -15.90
C SER A 21 -4.17 -9.40 -16.32
N THR A 22 -3.83 -9.53 -17.59
CA THR A 22 -2.98 -10.64 -18.09
C THR A 22 -1.61 -10.62 -17.40
N MET A 23 -0.98 -9.44 -17.35
CA MET A 23 0.34 -9.23 -16.74
C MET A 23 0.39 -9.60 -15.25
N LEU A 24 -0.70 -9.33 -14.51
CA LEU A 24 -0.76 -9.56 -13.06
C LEU A 24 -1.42 -10.88 -12.67
N SER A 25 -2.07 -11.60 -13.58
CA SER A 25 -2.86 -12.81 -13.30
C SER A 25 -2.13 -13.83 -12.40
N GLY A 26 -0.90 -14.19 -12.75
CA GLY A 26 -0.07 -15.11 -11.96
C GLY A 26 0.29 -14.55 -10.58
N HIS A 27 0.56 -13.25 -10.47
CA HIS A 27 0.84 -12.59 -9.21
C HIS A 27 -0.39 -12.51 -8.31
N VAL A 28 -1.57 -12.21 -8.87
CA VAL A 28 -2.85 -12.18 -8.12
C VAL A 28 -3.18 -13.57 -7.59
N ALA A 29 -3.02 -14.62 -8.40
CA ALA A 29 -3.20 -16.00 -7.96
C ALA A 29 -2.24 -16.36 -6.79
N ALA A 30 -0.97 -15.99 -6.90
CA ALA A 30 0.01 -16.20 -5.83
C ALA A 30 -0.29 -15.34 -4.58
N THR A 31 -0.87 -14.14 -4.76
CA THR A 31 -1.31 -13.27 -3.67
C THR A 31 -2.44 -13.93 -2.89
N ARG A 32 -3.41 -14.54 -3.58
CA ARG A 32 -4.48 -15.31 -2.93
C ARG A 32 -3.95 -16.51 -2.15
N ALA A 33 -2.96 -17.23 -2.69
CA ALA A 33 -2.33 -18.33 -1.97
C ALA A 33 -1.62 -17.85 -0.69
N ARG A 34 -0.88 -16.72 -0.75
CA ARG A 34 -0.25 -16.11 0.43
C ARG A 34 -1.27 -15.59 1.45
N ALA A 35 -2.39 -15.06 0.98
CA ALA A 35 -3.51 -14.64 1.83
C ALA A 35 -4.09 -15.82 2.62
N GLN A 36 -4.34 -16.94 1.95
CA GLN A 36 -4.83 -18.17 2.60
C GLN A 36 -3.82 -18.75 3.59
N ALA A 37 -2.53 -18.68 3.30
CA ALA A 37 -1.47 -19.17 4.18
C ALA A 37 -1.13 -18.22 5.34
N SER A 38 -1.69 -17.00 5.37
CA SER A 38 -1.42 -16.04 6.44
C SER A 38 -1.97 -16.54 7.78
N GLU A 39 -1.23 -16.35 8.86
CA GLU A 39 -1.70 -16.66 10.21
C GLU A 39 -2.68 -15.60 10.74
N SER A 40 -2.68 -14.39 10.15
CA SER A 40 -3.59 -13.31 10.52
C SER A 40 -5.05 -13.67 10.26
N GLU A 41 -5.95 -13.20 11.12
CA GLU A 41 -7.40 -13.30 10.89
C GLU A 41 -7.85 -12.25 9.86
N TYR A 42 -7.28 -11.04 9.97
CA TYR A 42 -7.61 -9.91 9.11
C TYR A 42 -6.52 -9.66 8.07
N LEU A 43 -6.94 -9.33 6.86
CA LEU A 43 -6.08 -8.90 5.76
C LEU A 43 -6.51 -7.51 5.34
N ILE A 44 -5.58 -6.59 5.18
CA ILE A 44 -5.88 -5.19 4.87
C ILE A 44 -5.60 -4.94 3.39
N ALA A 45 -6.62 -4.52 2.65
CA ALA A 45 -6.54 -4.18 1.24
C ALA A 45 -6.54 -2.66 1.08
N ALA A 46 -5.34 -2.06 1.08
CA ALA A 46 -5.17 -0.62 0.93
C ALA A 46 -5.33 -0.21 -0.53
N GLN A 47 -6.20 0.78 -0.77
CA GLN A 47 -6.43 1.38 -2.09
C GLN A 47 -5.85 2.79 -2.14
N ASP A 48 -5.15 3.14 -3.21
CA ASP A 48 -4.63 4.50 -3.42
C ASP A 48 -4.22 4.74 -4.89
N THR A 49 -4.15 6.01 -5.28
CA THR A 49 -3.80 6.45 -6.62
C THR A 49 -2.42 7.10 -6.66
N THR A 50 -1.63 6.77 -7.68
CA THR A 50 -0.37 7.45 -8.01
C THR A 50 -0.39 7.97 -9.44
N TYR A 51 0.38 9.02 -9.68
CA TYR A 51 0.49 9.72 -10.96
C TYR A 51 1.92 9.63 -11.48
N TYR A 52 2.13 9.33 -12.76
CA TYR A 52 3.47 9.27 -13.34
C TYR A 52 3.71 10.40 -14.34
N ASN A 53 4.71 11.23 -14.07
CA ASN A 53 5.04 12.36 -14.91
C ASN A 53 5.94 11.93 -16.09
N TYR A 54 5.40 12.02 -17.30
CA TYR A 54 6.12 11.74 -18.55
C TYR A 54 6.19 12.96 -19.47
N SER A 55 6.11 14.18 -18.92
CA SER A 55 6.12 15.43 -19.71
C SER A 55 7.37 15.59 -20.59
N GLY A 56 8.49 14.97 -20.20
CA GLY A 56 9.72 14.95 -21.00
C GLY A 56 9.72 13.98 -22.19
N GLN A 57 8.76 13.04 -22.24
CA GLN A 57 8.65 12.03 -23.30
C GLN A 57 7.72 12.52 -24.43
N ALA A 58 8.15 13.54 -25.16
CA ALA A 58 7.30 14.22 -26.14
C ALA A 58 6.77 13.30 -27.27
N GLN A 59 7.50 12.22 -27.59
CA GLN A 59 7.14 11.26 -28.63
C GLN A 59 6.21 10.13 -28.14
N MET A 60 6.01 9.99 -26.83
CA MET A 60 5.16 8.93 -26.29
C MET A 60 3.69 9.22 -26.60
N SER A 61 3.07 8.31 -27.35
CA SER A 61 1.68 8.41 -27.78
C SER A 61 0.71 7.96 -26.68
N GLY A 62 -0.50 8.55 -26.66
CA GLY A 62 -1.57 8.16 -25.75
C GLY A 62 -1.54 8.77 -24.34
N LEU A 63 -0.51 9.54 -23.99
CA LEU A 63 -0.45 10.25 -22.70
C LEU A 63 -1.57 11.29 -22.54
N GLY A 64 -2.15 11.35 -21.35
CA GLY A 64 -3.15 12.33 -20.94
C GLY A 64 -2.57 13.45 -20.07
N VAL A 65 -3.47 14.28 -19.52
CA VAL A 65 -3.11 15.39 -18.61
C VAL A 65 -3.27 14.96 -17.15
N ILE A 66 -2.22 15.10 -16.33
CA ILE A 66 -2.35 14.93 -14.88
C ILE A 66 -2.93 16.20 -14.26
N GLN A 67 -2.21 17.32 -14.42
CA GLN A 67 -2.61 18.63 -13.90
C GLN A 67 -1.90 19.74 -14.67
N GLY A 68 -2.63 20.78 -15.06
CA GLY A 68 -2.06 21.91 -15.81
C GLY A 68 -1.39 21.44 -17.11
N GLN A 69 -0.09 21.68 -17.23
CA GLN A 69 0.72 21.26 -18.39
C GLN A 69 1.44 19.91 -18.18
N VAL A 70 1.27 19.28 -17.02
CA VAL A 70 1.93 17.99 -16.72
C VAL A 70 1.22 16.88 -17.47
N ARG A 71 1.95 16.20 -18.37
CA ARG A 71 1.46 15.05 -19.13
C ARG A 71 1.93 13.74 -18.49
N GLY A 72 1.06 12.73 -18.50
CA GLY A 72 1.32 11.48 -17.81
C GLY A 72 0.17 10.50 -17.84
N LEU A 73 0.21 9.57 -16.90
CA LEU A 73 -0.81 8.56 -16.68
C LEU A 73 -1.07 8.35 -15.19
N MET A 74 -2.24 7.80 -14.88
CA MET A 74 -2.67 7.48 -13.53
C MET A 74 -2.68 5.98 -13.32
N GLN A 75 -2.37 5.56 -12.10
CA GLN A 75 -2.46 4.18 -11.66
C GLN A 75 -3.16 4.12 -10.30
N HIS A 76 -4.19 3.29 -10.20
CA HIS A 76 -4.85 2.97 -8.94
C HIS A 76 -4.47 1.54 -8.55
N ASN A 77 -4.00 1.35 -7.31
CA ASN A 77 -3.52 0.07 -6.81
C ASN A 77 -4.37 -0.41 -5.65
N VAL A 78 -4.49 -1.74 -5.54
CA VAL A 78 -4.99 -2.40 -4.33
C VAL A 78 -3.88 -3.31 -3.80
N LEU A 79 -3.26 -2.91 -2.69
CA LEU A 79 -2.20 -3.66 -2.01
C LEU A 79 -2.78 -4.43 -0.82
N LEU A 80 -2.64 -5.74 -0.84
CA LEU A 80 -3.00 -6.63 0.27
C LEU A 80 -1.84 -6.80 1.23
N MET A 81 -2.11 -6.76 2.53
CA MET A 81 -1.17 -7.02 3.61
C MET A 81 -1.84 -7.76 4.77
N ASP A 82 -1.02 -8.34 5.63
CA ASP A 82 -1.48 -8.90 6.91
C ASP A 82 -1.61 -7.83 8.01
N GLU A 83 -1.99 -8.24 9.23
CA GLU A 83 -2.14 -7.32 10.37
C GLU A 83 -0.83 -6.68 10.84
N GLY A 84 0.32 -7.30 10.53
CA GLY A 84 1.65 -6.73 10.78
C GLY A 84 2.07 -5.71 9.71
N GLY A 85 1.31 -5.61 8.61
CA GLY A 85 1.63 -4.80 7.45
C GLY A 85 2.70 -5.41 6.55
N LEU A 86 2.88 -6.73 6.57
CA LEU A 86 3.65 -7.49 5.59
C LEU A 86 2.88 -7.51 4.26
N PRO A 87 3.44 -7.00 3.16
CA PRO A 87 2.75 -7.01 1.87
C PRO A 87 2.59 -8.43 1.33
N LEU A 88 1.35 -8.88 1.16
CA LEU A 88 1.01 -10.17 0.57
C LEU A 88 0.91 -10.12 -0.96
N GLY A 89 0.61 -8.95 -1.54
CA GLY A 89 0.63 -8.78 -2.99
C GLY A 89 -0.34 -7.73 -3.50
N ILE A 90 -0.41 -7.62 -4.82
CA ILE A 90 -1.30 -6.67 -5.49
C ILE A 90 -2.53 -7.48 -5.92
N VAL A 91 -3.71 -6.97 -5.57
CA VAL A 91 -5.00 -7.60 -5.86
C VAL A 91 -5.60 -7.05 -7.15
N ASP A 92 -5.46 -5.74 -7.36
CA ASP A 92 -5.99 -5.04 -8.52
C ASP A 92 -5.10 -3.85 -8.89
N GLN A 93 -5.11 -3.51 -10.16
CA GLN A 93 -4.37 -2.40 -10.72
C GLN A 93 -5.04 -1.85 -11.97
N GLN A 94 -5.38 -0.57 -11.92
CA GLN A 94 -6.10 0.14 -12.97
C GLN A 94 -5.24 1.28 -13.51
N TYR A 95 -5.33 1.51 -14.82
CA TYR A 95 -4.62 2.59 -15.51
C TYR A 95 -5.58 3.43 -16.34
N TRP A 96 -5.34 4.74 -16.40
CA TRP A 96 -6.08 5.63 -17.29
C TRP A 96 -5.30 6.90 -17.62
N THR A 97 -5.76 7.62 -18.64
CA THR A 97 -5.20 8.88 -19.11
C THR A 97 -6.31 9.88 -19.41
N ARG A 98 -6.38 11.00 -18.69
CA ARG A 98 -7.38 12.06 -18.91
C ARG A 98 -7.16 12.69 -20.29
N GLY A 99 -8.15 12.60 -21.18
CA GLY A 99 -8.08 13.05 -22.57
C GLY A 99 -7.03 12.33 -23.43
N GLY A 100 -6.54 11.17 -22.99
CA GLY A 100 -5.53 10.36 -23.68
C GLY A 100 -6.11 9.10 -24.33
N ALA A 101 -5.25 8.11 -24.61
CA ALA A 101 -5.66 6.88 -25.29
C ALA A 101 -6.48 5.91 -24.40
N MET A 102 -6.36 6.03 -23.08
CA MET A 102 -7.07 5.22 -22.09
C MET A 102 -7.95 6.11 -21.20
N ASP A 103 -8.71 7.03 -21.78
CA ASP A 103 -9.61 7.87 -21.00
C ASP A 103 -10.84 7.07 -20.52
N TRP A 104 -11.44 7.52 -19.42
CA TRP A 104 -12.70 6.96 -18.96
C TRP A 104 -13.80 7.26 -19.98
N PRO A 105 -14.78 6.36 -20.18
CA PRO A 105 -15.99 6.69 -20.91
C PRO A 105 -16.64 7.95 -20.31
N THR A 106 -17.20 8.84 -21.14
CA THR A 106 -17.81 10.10 -20.66
C THR A 106 -18.95 9.89 -19.65
N SER A 107 -19.57 8.70 -19.64
CA SER A 107 -20.59 8.29 -18.68
C SER A 107 -20.04 7.89 -17.31
N GLN A 108 -18.74 7.67 -17.18
CA GLN A 108 -18.08 7.21 -15.97
C GLN A 108 -17.22 8.32 -15.34
N LYS A 109 -17.09 8.27 -14.02
CA LYS A 109 -16.27 9.19 -13.23
C LYS A 109 -15.04 8.44 -12.73
N GLU A 110 -13.93 9.15 -12.54
CA GLU A 110 -12.71 8.54 -11.96
C GLU A 110 -12.92 7.95 -10.56
N SER A 111 -13.95 8.41 -9.83
CA SER A 111 -14.35 7.81 -8.56
C SER A 111 -14.75 6.33 -8.68
N GLN A 112 -15.05 5.84 -9.89
CA GLN A 112 -15.34 4.43 -10.16
C GLN A 112 -14.16 3.51 -9.81
N LYS A 113 -12.92 4.02 -9.79
CA LYS A 113 -11.71 3.25 -9.43
C LYS A 113 -11.83 2.55 -8.07
N TRP A 114 -12.44 3.21 -7.08
CA TRP A 114 -12.65 2.67 -5.73
C TRP A 114 -13.61 1.48 -5.73
N PHE A 115 -14.69 1.58 -6.51
CA PHE A 115 -15.68 0.50 -6.65
C PHE A 115 -15.10 -0.68 -7.43
N ASN A 116 -14.29 -0.42 -8.45
CA ASN A 116 -13.57 -1.48 -9.18
C ASN A 116 -12.58 -2.20 -8.26
N GLY A 117 -11.85 -1.45 -7.42
CA GLY A 117 -10.94 -2.03 -6.43
C GLY A 117 -11.68 -2.88 -5.39
N LEU A 118 -12.83 -2.42 -4.90
CA LEU A 118 -13.70 -3.21 -4.01
C LEU A 118 -14.22 -4.48 -4.71
N ALA A 119 -14.67 -4.38 -5.96
CA ALA A 119 -15.13 -5.54 -6.73
C ALA A 119 -14.04 -6.60 -6.90
N ALA A 120 -12.79 -6.18 -7.15
CA ALA A 120 -11.66 -7.09 -7.21
C ALA A 120 -11.35 -7.74 -5.85
N VAL A 121 -11.44 -6.99 -4.75
CA VAL A 121 -11.28 -7.55 -3.40
C VAL A 121 -12.38 -8.57 -3.09
N ASN A 122 -13.64 -8.24 -3.37
CA ASN A 122 -14.77 -9.15 -3.24
C ASN A 122 -14.47 -10.47 -3.98
N GLN A 123 -14.07 -10.39 -5.25
CA GLN A 123 -13.72 -11.57 -6.04
C GLN A 123 -12.62 -12.43 -5.40
N GLN A 124 -11.56 -11.82 -4.85
CA GLN A 124 -10.48 -12.57 -4.21
C GLN A 124 -10.84 -13.13 -2.83
N ALA A 125 -11.72 -12.45 -2.09
CA ALA A 125 -12.17 -12.84 -0.77
C ALA A 125 -13.15 -14.03 -0.79
N GLN A 126 -13.78 -14.32 -1.93
CA GLN A 126 -14.70 -15.44 -2.07
C GLN A 126 -14.06 -16.78 -1.64
N GLY A 127 -14.72 -17.46 -0.70
CA GLY A 127 -14.28 -18.74 -0.15
C GLY A 127 -13.03 -18.64 0.74
N SER A 128 -12.58 -17.43 1.11
CA SER A 128 -11.55 -17.23 2.12
C SER A 128 -12.14 -17.33 3.52
N ASP A 129 -11.42 -17.96 4.43
CA ASP A 129 -11.68 -17.97 5.87
C ASP A 129 -11.21 -16.68 6.58
N LYS A 130 -10.49 -15.81 5.86
CA LYS A 130 -9.96 -14.54 6.36
C LYS A 130 -10.97 -13.42 6.19
N ARG A 131 -10.89 -12.40 7.05
CA ARG A 131 -11.63 -11.15 6.90
C ARG A 131 -10.79 -10.11 6.16
N TRP A 132 -11.33 -9.53 5.11
CA TRP A 132 -10.64 -8.57 4.25
C TRP A 132 -11.13 -7.17 4.53
N VAL A 133 -10.24 -6.25 4.90
CA VAL A 133 -10.57 -4.87 5.25
C VAL A 133 -10.09 -3.95 4.14
N VAL A 134 -11.01 -3.48 3.31
CA VAL A 134 -10.74 -2.50 2.27
C VAL A 134 -10.55 -1.13 2.89
N THR A 135 -9.35 -0.58 2.81
CA THR A 135 -9.03 0.74 3.36
C THR A 135 -8.73 1.78 2.30
N GLY A 136 -9.34 2.96 2.46
CA GLY A 136 -9.18 4.11 1.57
C GLY A 136 -9.05 5.42 2.36
N ASP A 137 -8.42 6.41 1.73
CA ASP A 137 -8.23 7.73 2.33
C ASP A 137 -9.46 8.64 2.12
N ARG A 138 -9.29 9.95 2.35
CA ARG A 138 -10.37 10.94 2.21
C ARG A 138 -10.93 11.05 0.79
N GLU A 139 -10.19 10.66 -0.25
CA GLU A 139 -10.69 10.67 -1.62
C GLU A 139 -11.75 9.56 -1.83
N SER A 140 -11.74 8.52 -0.99
CA SER A 140 -12.75 7.45 -0.99
C SER A 140 -14.00 7.75 -0.14
N ASP A 141 -14.09 8.94 0.48
CA ASP A 141 -15.27 9.39 1.24
C ASP A 141 -16.46 9.71 0.32
N ILE A 142 -17.03 8.65 -0.26
CA ILE A 142 -18.14 8.67 -1.20
C ILE A 142 -19.31 7.97 -0.52
N PHE A 143 -20.46 8.66 -0.41
CA PHE A 143 -21.63 8.09 0.29
C PHE A 143 -22.05 6.74 -0.29
N ASP A 144 -22.10 6.60 -1.61
CA ASP A 144 -22.48 5.36 -2.28
C ASP A 144 -21.47 4.23 -2.08
N PHE A 145 -20.21 4.54 -1.75
CA PHE A 145 -19.19 3.53 -1.46
C PHE A 145 -19.52 2.77 -0.16
N PHE A 146 -20.07 3.46 0.85
CA PHE A 146 -20.58 2.83 2.08
C PHE A 146 -21.85 2.00 1.88
N LYS A 147 -22.46 2.05 0.69
CA LYS A 147 -23.62 1.25 0.30
C LYS A 147 -23.25 0.18 -0.74
N ALA A 148 -22.00 0.13 -1.16
CA ALA A 148 -21.55 -0.85 -2.13
C ALA A 148 -21.65 -2.26 -1.53
N GLU A 149 -22.01 -3.22 -2.39
CA GLU A 149 -22.09 -4.62 -1.99
C GLU A 149 -20.70 -5.14 -1.62
N CYS A 150 -20.61 -5.74 -0.44
CA CYS A 150 -19.40 -6.38 0.07
C CYS A 150 -19.68 -7.86 0.23
N GLU A 151 -18.70 -8.71 -0.08
CA GLU A 151 -18.74 -10.11 0.32
C GLU A 151 -18.89 -10.21 1.84
N SER A 152 -19.43 -11.33 2.32
CA SER A 152 -19.73 -11.51 3.75
C SER A 152 -18.52 -11.40 4.69
N ASN A 153 -17.31 -11.60 4.16
CA ASN A 153 -16.03 -11.47 4.86
C ASN A 153 -15.23 -10.24 4.44
N VAL A 154 -15.85 -9.27 3.74
CA VAL A 154 -15.24 -8.01 3.33
C VAL A 154 -15.83 -6.85 4.12
N ASP A 155 -14.95 -6.07 4.72
CA ASP A 155 -15.26 -4.87 5.48
C ASP A 155 -14.66 -3.61 4.85
N LEU A 156 -15.31 -2.46 5.04
CA LEU A 156 -14.80 -1.16 4.62
C LEU A 156 -14.14 -0.43 5.78
N LEU A 157 -13.09 0.35 5.52
CA LEU A 157 -12.43 1.25 6.48
C LEU A 157 -11.97 2.54 5.79
N VAL A 158 -12.75 3.60 5.90
CA VAL A 158 -12.55 4.85 5.16
C VAL A 158 -12.33 6.01 6.11
N ARG A 159 -11.28 6.81 5.86
CA ARG A 159 -11.14 8.10 6.54
C ARG A 159 -12.07 9.13 5.91
N VAL A 160 -12.99 9.64 6.69
CA VAL A 160 -13.97 10.63 6.23
C VAL A 160 -13.54 12.06 6.52
N PHE A 161 -14.04 12.98 5.70
CA PHE A 161 -13.80 14.41 5.79
C PHE A 161 -14.93 15.26 5.21
N GLN A 162 -15.78 14.69 4.34
CA GLN A 162 -16.91 15.41 3.76
C GLN A 162 -17.91 15.83 4.84
N PRO A 163 -18.48 17.04 4.73
CA PRO A 163 -19.59 17.44 5.58
C PRO A 163 -20.76 16.47 5.40
N ARG A 164 -21.08 15.71 6.46
CA ARG A 164 -22.23 14.80 6.52
C ARG A 164 -22.90 14.87 7.87
N ARG A 165 -24.19 14.55 7.89
CA ARG A 165 -24.93 14.32 9.14
C ARG A 165 -24.81 12.84 9.51
N VAL A 166 -24.64 12.60 10.80
CA VAL A 166 -24.43 11.30 11.39
C VAL A 166 -25.48 11.12 12.49
N GLU A 167 -26.18 10.00 12.45
CA GLU A 167 -27.06 9.56 13.52
C GLU A 167 -26.28 8.61 14.43
N VAL A 168 -26.02 9.03 15.67
CA VAL A 168 -25.41 8.18 16.69
C VAL A 168 -26.49 7.28 17.26
N VAL A 169 -26.41 5.97 17.00
CA VAL A 169 -27.46 5.00 17.29
C VAL A 169 -27.74 4.90 18.79
N THR A 170 -26.68 4.83 19.59
CA THR A 170 -26.76 4.69 21.05
C THR A 170 -27.38 5.92 21.71
N ALA A 171 -27.08 7.12 21.21
CA ALA A 171 -27.60 8.38 21.74
C ALA A 171 -28.94 8.82 21.12
N GLY A 172 -29.33 8.27 19.97
CA GLY A 172 -30.51 8.71 19.22
C GLY A 172 -30.39 10.15 18.68
N VAL A 173 -29.16 10.67 18.53
CA VAL A 173 -28.90 12.06 18.14
C VAL A 173 -28.39 12.11 16.70
N VAL A 174 -28.95 13.04 15.91
CA VAL A 174 -28.43 13.36 14.57
C VAL A 174 -27.67 14.69 14.61
N CYS A 175 -26.35 14.65 14.42
CA CYS A 175 -25.50 15.84 14.41
C CYS A 175 -24.59 15.91 13.17
N PRO A 176 -23.99 17.07 12.87
CA PRO A 176 -22.88 17.15 11.92
C PRO A 176 -21.67 16.32 12.39
N LEU A 177 -20.94 15.72 11.45
CA LEU A 177 -19.70 14.96 11.73
C LEU A 177 -18.69 15.74 12.61
N PRO A 178 -18.41 17.05 12.40
CA PRO A 178 -17.44 17.77 13.22
C PRO A 178 -17.79 17.90 14.71
N THR A 179 -19.07 17.76 15.08
CA THR A 179 -19.52 17.88 16.48
C THR A 179 -19.86 16.52 17.10
N VAL A 180 -19.62 15.41 16.38
CA VAL A 180 -20.06 14.07 16.79
C VAL A 180 -19.35 13.58 18.05
N CYS A 181 -18.12 14.02 18.30
CA CYS A 181 -17.31 13.59 19.44
C CYS A 181 -17.97 13.82 20.81
N ALA A 182 -18.90 14.78 20.90
CA ALA A 182 -19.69 15.03 22.12
C ALA A 182 -20.70 13.91 22.45
N HIS A 183 -20.89 12.97 21.52
CA HIS A 183 -21.87 11.89 21.60
C HIS A 183 -21.23 10.49 21.45
N LEU A 184 -19.89 10.40 21.43
CA LEU A 184 -19.18 9.14 21.30
C LEU A 184 -18.77 8.59 22.67
N ASP A 185 -18.73 7.27 22.79
CA ASP A 185 -18.21 6.59 23.97
C ASP A 185 -16.69 6.73 24.02
N ASP A 186 -16.14 6.84 25.23
CA ASP A 186 -14.71 6.99 25.49
C ASP A 186 -14.02 5.62 25.63
N TYR A 187 -12.97 5.40 24.85
CA TYR A 187 -12.16 4.18 24.85
C TYR A 187 -10.73 4.41 25.36
N GLY A 188 -10.47 5.57 25.95
CA GLY A 188 -9.19 5.92 26.56
C GLY A 188 -8.13 6.32 25.54
N ASN A 189 -6.86 6.20 25.94
CA ASN A 189 -5.73 6.68 25.17
C ASN A 189 -4.86 5.53 24.65
N GLU A 190 -4.29 5.70 23.46
CA GLU A 190 -3.27 4.83 22.87
C GLU A 190 -2.02 5.66 22.53
N SER A 191 -0.84 5.16 22.89
CA SER A 191 0.44 5.82 22.59
C SER A 191 1.18 5.10 21.46
N VAL A 192 1.75 5.87 20.53
CA VAL A 192 2.50 5.35 19.39
C VAL A 192 3.74 6.17 19.13
N GLN A 193 4.85 5.51 18.80
CA GLN A 193 6.09 6.18 18.41
C GLN A 193 6.17 6.34 16.90
N ILE A 194 6.36 7.59 16.44
CA ILE A 194 6.49 7.93 15.02
C ILE A 194 7.69 8.84 14.78
N GLU A 195 8.16 8.88 13.53
CA GLU A 195 9.10 9.90 13.10
C GLU A 195 8.33 11.12 12.59
N ARG A 196 8.51 12.27 13.25
CA ARG A 196 7.88 13.54 12.86
C ARG A 196 8.98 14.57 12.56
N LEU A 197 8.71 15.46 11.60
CA LEU A 197 9.54 16.63 11.38
C LEU A 197 9.17 17.69 12.43
N TYR A 198 10.11 18.04 13.29
CA TYR A 198 9.96 19.03 14.34
C TYR A 198 11.20 19.95 14.36
N ASP A 199 10.99 21.26 14.29
CA ASP A 199 12.05 22.27 14.08
C ASP A 199 12.96 21.98 12.88
N GLY A 200 12.40 21.48 11.77
CA GLY A 200 13.17 21.11 10.59
C GLY A 200 14.07 19.88 10.76
N LYS A 201 13.98 19.17 11.89
CA LYS A 201 14.71 17.92 12.15
C LYS A 201 13.74 16.77 12.34
N ARG A 202 14.04 15.61 11.75
CA ARG A 202 13.27 14.39 12.02
C ARG A 202 13.63 13.84 13.39
N ARG A 203 12.61 13.61 14.20
CA ARG A 203 12.75 13.07 15.55
C ARG A 203 11.71 11.98 15.79
N THR A 204 12.08 11.01 16.61
CA THR A 204 11.14 10.04 17.16
C THR A 204 10.35 10.73 18.25
N VAL A 205 9.03 10.80 18.07
CA VAL A 205 8.09 11.36 19.04
C VAL A 205 7.11 10.28 19.50
N GLU A 206 6.70 10.34 20.75
CA GLU A 206 5.61 9.55 21.30
C GLU A 206 4.32 10.38 21.24
N LEU A 207 3.39 9.93 20.41
CA LEU A 207 2.09 10.53 20.17
C LEU A 207 1.06 9.83 21.05
N THR A 208 0.20 10.58 21.75
CA THR A 208 -0.95 10.03 22.47
C THR A 208 -2.23 10.37 21.71
N LEU A 209 -2.99 9.34 21.35
CA LEU A 209 -4.29 9.42 20.69
C LEU A 209 -5.39 9.15 21.71
N HIS A 210 -6.34 10.07 21.84
CA HIS A 210 -7.61 9.83 22.51
C HIS A 210 -8.58 9.16 21.55
N LEU A 211 -9.13 8.02 21.97
CA LEU A 211 -9.98 7.16 21.17
C LEU A 211 -11.43 7.26 21.62
N GLN A 212 -12.30 7.59 20.70
CA GLN A 212 -13.74 7.61 20.92
C GLN A 212 -14.44 6.85 19.80
N ALA A 213 -15.57 6.19 20.10
CA ALA A 213 -16.30 5.48 19.06
C ALA A 213 -17.80 5.36 19.36
N ALA A 214 -18.60 5.14 18.31
CA ALA A 214 -20.01 4.78 18.44
C ALA A 214 -20.52 4.09 17.16
N ILE A 215 -21.63 3.36 17.30
CA ILE A 215 -22.39 2.86 16.14
C ILE A 215 -23.19 4.03 15.56
N VAL A 216 -23.07 4.22 14.25
CA VAL A 216 -23.67 5.33 13.54
C VAL A 216 -24.39 4.91 12.26
N HIS A 217 -25.30 5.75 11.81
CA HIS A 217 -25.70 5.77 10.41
C HIS A 217 -25.29 7.10 9.77
N ILE A 218 -24.94 7.05 8.49
CA ILE A 218 -24.62 8.25 7.73
C ILE A 218 -25.77 8.60 6.79
N HIS A 219 -25.99 9.91 6.63
CA HIS A 219 -26.95 10.46 5.68
C HIS A 219 -26.22 11.10 4.49
N PRO A 220 -26.84 11.14 3.29
CA PRO A 220 -26.33 11.93 2.18
C PRO A 220 -26.43 13.43 2.51
N ASN A 221 -25.56 14.23 1.89
CA ASN A 221 -25.49 15.68 2.10
C ASN A 221 -26.66 16.45 1.41
N GLN A 222 -27.43 15.78 0.54
CA GLN A 222 -28.59 16.39 -0.12
C GLN A 222 -29.87 16.09 0.64
N THR A 223 -30.86 16.99 0.52
CA THR A 223 -32.22 16.96 1.08
C THR A 223 -33.04 15.78 0.55
N LEU A 224 -32.57 14.57 0.81
CA LEU A 224 -33.27 13.32 0.56
C LEU A 224 -33.85 12.83 1.88
N SER A 225 -35.03 12.20 1.84
CA SER A 225 -35.70 11.80 3.07
C SER A 225 -34.83 10.84 3.88
N SER A 226 -34.68 11.12 5.17
CA SER A 226 -33.84 10.36 6.11
C SER A 226 -34.17 8.86 6.15
N ALA A 227 -35.40 8.48 5.81
CA ALA A 227 -35.88 7.10 5.84
C ALA A 227 -35.51 6.26 4.59
N ARG A 228 -35.30 6.86 3.41
CA ARG A 228 -35.00 6.11 2.16
C ARG A 228 -33.51 6.00 1.83
N HIS A 229 -32.67 6.74 2.54
CA HIS A 229 -31.26 6.93 2.19
C HIS A 229 -30.33 6.79 3.40
N LYS A 230 -30.69 5.93 4.35
CA LYS A 230 -29.85 5.57 5.50
C LYS A 230 -28.92 4.42 5.08
N THR A 231 -27.65 4.46 5.49
CA THR A 231 -26.76 3.31 5.33
C THR A 231 -27.13 2.19 6.31
N GLN A 232 -26.53 1.01 6.13
CA GLN A 232 -26.39 0.07 7.24
C GLN A 232 -25.68 0.74 8.43
N ALA A 233 -25.84 0.16 9.62
CA ALA A 233 -25.10 0.62 10.78
C ALA A 233 -23.59 0.44 10.52
N LEU A 234 -22.82 1.48 10.78
CA LEU A 234 -21.37 1.51 10.67
C LEU A 234 -20.79 1.87 12.03
N SER A 235 -19.53 1.51 12.25
CA SER A 235 -18.75 1.98 13.39
C SER A 235 -18.03 3.27 12.98
N LEU A 236 -18.21 4.32 13.78
CA LEU A 236 -17.39 5.53 13.69
C LEU A 236 -16.35 5.47 14.80
N VAL A 237 -15.08 5.49 14.42
CA VAL A 237 -13.93 5.62 15.32
C VAL A 237 -13.28 6.98 15.09
N VAL A 238 -13.11 7.74 16.17
CA VAL A 238 -12.39 9.01 16.16
C VAL A 238 -11.12 8.85 17.00
N ALA A 239 -9.97 9.09 16.37
CA ALA A 239 -8.67 9.14 17.02
C ALA A 239 -8.10 10.55 16.93
N THR A 240 -7.96 11.22 18.09
CA THR A 240 -7.49 12.62 18.16
C THR A 240 -6.18 12.68 18.92
N GLU A 241 -5.18 13.33 18.34
CA GLU A 241 -3.91 13.63 19.00
C GLU A 241 -4.15 14.60 20.15
N VAL A 242 -3.79 14.19 21.37
CA VAL A 242 -3.95 14.97 22.60
C VAL A 242 -2.64 15.28 23.31
N ALA A 243 -1.56 14.58 22.96
CA ALA A 243 -0.20 14.86 23.44
C ALA A 243 0.85 14.34 22.45
N CYS A 244 2.04 14.96 22.46
CA CYS A 244 3.18 14.58 21.65
C CYS A 244 4.47 14.96 22.38
N CYS A 245 5.36 13.99 22.64
CA CYS A 245 6.62 14.24 23.35
C CYS A 245 7.82 13.69 22.58
N ASP A 246 8.93 14.44 22.54
CA ASP A 246 10.20 13.93 22.01
C ASP A 246 10.71 12.77 22.89
N VAL A 247 10.92 11.59 22.30
CA VAL A 247 11.31 10.39 23.07
C VAL A 247 12.66 10.56 23.77
N LYS A 248 13.58 11.35 23.21
CA LYS A 248 14.93 11.53 23.75
C LYS A 248 15.02 12.67 24.75
N SER A 249 14.47 13.83 24.41
CA SER A 249 14.57 15.01 25.28
C SER A 249 13.40 15.14 26.26
N GLN A 250 12.34 14.35 26.10
CA GLN A 250 11.09 14.45 26.86
C GLN A 250 10.46 15.85 26.77
N ALA A 251 10.77 16.58 25.69
CA ALA A 251 10.23 17.91 25.45
C ALA A 251 8.79 17.77 24.93
N ASP A 252 7.90 18.65 25.37
CA ASP A 252 6.57 18.78 24.79
C ASP A 252 6.69 19.29 23.35
N CYS A 253 6.12 18.53 22.43
CA CYS A 253 6.07 18.81 21.00
C CYS A 253 4.62 18.85 20.50
N PHE A 254 3.64 18.95 21.41
CA PHE A 254 2.24 19.03 21.07
C PHE A 254 1.87 20.44 20.61
N GLU A 255 1.22 20.52 19.45
CA GLU A 255 0.74 21.76 18.87
C GLU A 255 -0.76 21.61 18.60
N THR A 256 -1.59 22.23 19.43
CA THR A 256 -3.06 22.10 19.35
C THR A 256 -3.60 22.43 17.96
N ASP A 257 -3.10 23.50 17.33
CA ASP A 257 -3.54 23.97 16.00
C ASP A 257 -3.17 23.00 14.87
N ASN A 258 -2.18 22.13 15.10
CA ASN A 258 -1.69 21.12 14.16
C ASN A 258 -2.04 19.68 14.60
N SER A 259 -2.91 19.54 15.61
CA SER A 259 -3.32 18.24 16.13
C SER A 259 -3.99 17.39 15.05
N LEU A 260 -3.55 16.13 14.96
CA LEU A 260 -4.14 15.17 14.04
C LEU A 260 -5.49 14.70 14.59
N SER A 261 -6.53 14.69 13.76
CA SER A 261 -7.76 13.95 14.03
C SER A 261 -8.17 13.07 12.85
N TRP A 262 -8.40 11.79 13.14
CA TRP A 262 -8.90 10.79 12.20
C TRP A 262 -10.34 10.45 12.54
N PHE A 263 -11.24 10.67 11.60
CA PHE A 263 -12.61 10.17 11.63
C PHE A 263 -12.66 8.98 10.67
N LEU A 264 -12.86 7.78 11.21
CA LEU A 264 -12.80 6.52 10.48
C LEU A 264 -14.18 5.87 10.50
N LEU A 265 -14.79 5.70 9.34
CA LEU A 265 -16.01 4.91 9.19
C LEU A 265 -15.66 3.50 8.74
N THR A 266 -16.24 2.51 9.40
CA THR A 266 -16.00 1.11 9.07
C THR A 266 -17.25 0.24 9.25
N SER A 267 -17.32 -0.86 8.50
CA SER A 267 -18.30 -1.92 8.75
C SER A 267 -17.82 -2.93 9.80
N LEU A 268 -16.56 -2.86 10.24
CA LEU A 268 -16.05 -3.67 11.34
C LEU A 268 -16.83 -3.37 12.63
N PRO A 269 -17.16 -4.39 13.43
CA PRO A 269 -17.84 -4.18 14.70
C PRO A 269 -16.92 -3.46 15.71
N ILE A 270 -17.54 -2.67 16.59
CA ILE A 270 -16.94 -2.14 17.80
C ILE A 270 -17.79 -2.56 18.99
N THR A 271 -17.24 -3.44 19.81
CA THR A 271 -17.85 -4.00 21.03
C THR A 271 -16.92 -3.83 22.22
N GLN A 272 -15.61 -3.73 21.99
CA GLN A 272 -14.58 -3.55 23.01
C GLN A 272 -13.42 -2.65 22.52
N ALA A 273 -12.60 -2.19 23.46
CA ALA A 273 -11.56 -1.19 23.23
C ALA A 273 -10.44 -1.66 22.30
N ASP A 274 -10.09 -2.95 22.35
CA ASP A 274 -9.11 -3.58 21.46
C ASP A 274 -9.53 -3.47 19.98
N GLU A 275 -10.83 -3.52 19.69
CA GLU A 275 -11.36 -3.37 18.33
C GLU A 275 -11.24 -1.94 17.81
N VAL A 276 -11.47 -0.95 18.67
CA VAL A 276 -11.28 0.47 18.34
C VAL A 276 -9.80 0.74 18.01
N GLN A 277 -8.89 0.26 18.86
CA GLN A 277 -7.45 0.38 18.60
C GLN A 277 -7.03 -0.36 17.34
N ARG A 278 -7.57 -1.57 17.10
CA ARG A 278 -7.33 -2.36 15.88
C ARG A 278 -7.74 -1.60 14.62
N ILE A 279 -8.91 -0.94 14.62
CA ILE A 279 -9.36 -0.11 13.49
C ILE A 279 -8.37 1.03 13.21
N VAL A 280 -7.88 1.71 14.25
CA VAL A 280 -6.87 2.77 14.11
C VAL A 280 -5.56 2.20 13.54
N ARG A 281 -5.11 1.04 14.03
CA ARG A 281 -3.92 0.34 13.50
C ARG A 281 -4.08 -0.06 12.04
N PHE A 282 -5.22 -0.65 11.66
CA PHE A 282 -5.51 -1.01 10.26
C PHE A 282 -5.46 0.20 9.34
N TYR A 283 -6.03 1.33 9.76
CA TYR A 283 -5.96 2.56 8.97
C TYR A 283 -4.52 3.10 8.88
N ALA A 284 -3.72 3.02 9.95
CA ALA A 284 -2.32 3.42 9.93
C ALA A 284 -1.49 2.60 8.92
N LEU A 285 -1.85 1.33 8.69
CA LEU A 285 -1.20 0.50 7.68
C LEU A 285 -1.47 0.96 6.24
N ARG A 286 -2.52 1.76 5.97
CA ARG A 286 -2.83 2.28 4.62
C ARG A 286 -1.60 2.89 3.95
N TRP A 287 -0.75 3.59 4.69
CA TRP A 287 0.48 4.22 4.17
C TRP A 287 1.47 3.24 3.51
N ARG A 288 1.33 1.92 3.73
CA ARG A 288 2.12 0.88 3.05
C ARG A 288 2.01 0.97 1.53
N ILE A 289 0.84 1.33 0.99
CA ILE A 289 0.67 1.51 -0.47
C ILE A 289 1.47 2.70 -1.01
N GLU A 290 1.60 3.78 -0.24
CA GLU A 290 2.46 4.90 -0.63
C GLU A 290 3.93 4.51 -0.65
N ARG A 291 4.34 3.55 0.19
CA ARG A 291 5.67 2.95 0.12
C ARG A 291 5.86 2.10 -1.13
N LEU A 292 4.83 1.42 -1.62
CA LEU A 292 4.85 0.78 -2.94
C LEU A 292 5.05 1.83 -4.05
N HIS A 293 4.27 2.92 -4.02
CA HIS A 293 4.38 4.02 -4.99
C HIS A 293 5.78 4.65 -4.98
N PHE A 294 6.35 4.87 -3.80
CA PHE A 294 7.72 5.35 -3.65
C PHE A 294 8.73 4.38 -4.27
N THR A 295 8.63 3.09 -4.00
CA THR A 295 9.52 2.06 -4.56
C THR A 295 9.46 2.01 -6.09
N LEU A 296 8.26 2.14 -6.67
CA LEU A 296 8.08 2.24 -8.12
C LEU A 296 8.79 3.47 -8.71
N LYS A 297 8.71 4.62 -8.04
CA LYS A 297 9.28 5.88 -8.49
C LYS A 297 10.73 6.04 -8.01
N SER A 298 11.03 7.19 -7.40
CA SER A 298 12.36 7.61 -6.95
C SER A 298 12.98 6.76 -5.85
N GLY A 299 12.25 5.79 -5.30
CA GLY A 299 12.72 4.93 -4.24
C GLY A 299 13.65 3.83 -4.68
N ALA A 300 13.40 3.22 -5.85
CA ALA A 300 14.18 2.07 -6.32
C ALA A 300 14.14 1.88 -7.83
N LEU A 301 12.95 1.89 -8.44
CA LEU A 301 12.77 1.41 -9.82
C LEU A 301 12.76 2.51 -10.88
N ASP A 302 12.60 3.77 -10.47
CA ASP A 302 12.69 4.94 -11.36
C ASP A 302 11.81 4.82 -12.63
N VAL A 303 10.59 4.28 -12.50
CA VAL A 303 9.74 3.98 -13.68
C VAL A 303 9.36 5.20 -14.52
N GLU A 304 9.46 6.41 -13.97
CA GLU A 304 9.26 7.68 -14.70
C GLU A 304 10.37 7.96 -15.73
N LYS A 305 11.49 7.21 -15.69
CA LYS A 305 12.58 7.29 -16.68
C LYS A 305 12.40 6.31 -17.85
N LEU A 306 11.37 5.45 -17.83
CA LEU A 306 11.11 4.51 -18.91
C LEU A 306 10.82 5.25 -20.23
N GLN A 307 11.35 4.73 -21.33
CA GLN A 307 11.27 5.30 -22.68
C GLN A 307 10.53 4.32 -23.59
N PHE A 308 9.21 4.26 -23.46
CA PHE A 308 8.32 3.52 -24.37
C PHE A 308 7.64 4.47 -25.35
N ASP A 309 7.24 3.94 -26.51
CA ASP A 309 6.65 4.73 -27.59
C ASP A 309 5.14 5.01 -27.40
N ASP A 310 4.47 4.21 -26.58
CA ASP A 310 3.03 4.29 -26.35
C ASP A 310 2.63 3.89 -24.92
N VAL A 311 1.46 4.36 -24.49
CA VAL A 311 0.93 4.12 -23.15
C VAL A 311 0.53 2.66 -22.91
N HIS A 312 0.09 1.91 -23.92
CA HIS A 312 -0.27 0.50 -23.76
C HIS A 312 0.96 -0.32 -23.32
N THR A 313 2.05 -0.23 -24.09
CA THR A 313 3.33 -0.87 -23.76
C THR A 313 3.86 -0.42 -22.39
N LEU A 314 3.75 0.87 -22.08
CA LEU A 314 4.15 1.41 -20.79
C LEU A 314 3.35 0.82 -19.61
N THR A 315 2.04 0.69 -19.72
CA THR A 315 1.21 0.14 -18.63
C THR A 315 1.48 -1.34 -18.37
N ASN A 316 1.77 -2.10 -19.42
CA ASN A 316 2.21 -3.49 -19.30
C ASN A 316 3.56 -3.58 -18.60
N ALA A 317 4.51 -2.71 -18.94
CA ALA A 317 5.78 -2.61 -18.22
C ALA A 317 5.59 -2.21 -16.75
N LEU A 318 4.76 -1.20 -16.46
CA LEU A 318 4.45 -0.76 -15.09
C LEU A 318 3.79 -1.87 -14.25
N SER A 319 2.97 -2.71 -14.87
CA SER A 319 2.38 -3.89 -14.22
C SER A 319 3.47 -4.87 -13.78
N PHE A 320 4.45 -5.15 -14.63
CA PHE A 320 5.62 -5.94 -14.28
C PHE A 320 6.46 -5.29 -13.16
N TYR A 321 6.77 -3.99 -13.29
CA TYR A 321 7.51 -3.26 -12.26
C TYR A 321 6.79 -3.23 -10.91
N SER A 322 5.46 -3.29 -10.89
CA SER A 322 4.66 -3.34 -9.66
C SER A 322 4.88 -4.64 -8.89
N VAL A 323 5.06 -5.77 -9.59
CA VAL A 323 5.44 -7.04 -8.96
C VAL A 323 6.84 -6.95 -8.34
N VAL A 324 7.81 -6.37 -9.07
CA VAL A 324 9.17 -6.17 -8.57
C VAL A 324 9.19 -5.22 -7.36
N ALA A 325 8.40 -4.14 -7.42
CA ALA A 325 8.26 -3.20 -6.31
C ALA A 325 7.67 -3.87 -5.07
N TRP A 326 6.67 -4.74 -5.25
CA TRP A 326 6.10 -5.54 -4.18
C TRP A 326 7.14 -6.49 -3.57
N GLN A 327 7.96 -7.18 -4.37
CA GLN A 327 9.02 -8.07 -3.86
C GLN A 327 10.02 -7.33 -2.98
N LEU A 328 10.49 -6.15 -3.44
CA LEU A 328 11.37 -5.29 -2.66
C LEU A 328 10.74 -4.84 -1.34
N LEU A 329 9.44 -4.53 -1.38
CA LEU A 329 8.67 -4.13 -0.22
C LEU A 329 8.46 -5.30 0.75
N GLY A 330 8.16 -6.49 0.24
CA GLY A 330 8.00 -7.73 0.98
C GLY A 330 9.27 -8.07 1.76
N LEU A 331 10.43 -8.08 1.09
CA LEU A 331 11.72 -8.27 1.76
C LEU A 331 11.95 -7.21 2.85
N THR A 332 11.69 -5.93 2.53
CA THR A 332 11.87 -4.82 3.48
C THR A 332 11.05 -5.00 4.75
N TYR A 333 9.79 -5.44 4.65
CA TYR A 333 8.92 -5.59 5.81
C TYR A 333 9.08 -6.92 6.53
N ALA A 334 9.38 -8.01 5.84
CA ALA A 334 9.76 -9.27 6.46
C ALA A 334 10.99 -9.07 7.38
N LEU A 335 12.00 -8.33 6.92
CA LEU A 335 13.17 -7.94 7.73
C LEU A 335 12.83 -7.08 8.96
N ARG A 336 11.77 -6.28 8.89
CA ARG A 336 11.36 -5.41 10.00
C ARG A 336 10.50 -6.15 11.02
N GLN A 337 9.69 -7.10 10.56
CA GLN A 337 8.82 -7.90 11.39
C GLN A 337 9.60 -8.97 12.14
N ASP A 338 10.34 -9.81 11.41
CA ASP A 338 11.24 -10.80 12.00
C ASP A 338 12.52 -10.93 11.17
N PRO A 339 13.60 -10.22 11.56
CA PRO A 339 14.89 -10.35 10.89
C PRO A 339 15.58 -11.71 11.12
N GLU A 340 15.21 -12.46 12.16
CA GLU A 340 15.86 -13.73 12.49
C GLU A 340 15.17 -14.96 11.90
N GLN A 341 14.03 -14.77 11.22
CA GLN A 341 13.35 -15.84 10.49
C GLN A 341 14.31 -16.55 9.49
N PRO A 342 14.05 -17.82 9.14
CA PRO A 342 14.87 -18.57 8.20
C PRO A 342 15.01 -17.83 6.86
N ALA A 343 16.22 -17.75 6.32
CA ALA A 343 16.46 -17.04 5.07
C ALA A 343 15.76 -17.69 3.86
N GLU A 344 15.52 -19.00 3.94
CA GLU A 344 14.83 -19.82 2.94
C GLU A 344 13.37 -19.38 2.69
N THR A 345 12.79 -18.55 3.58
CA THR A 345 11.44 -18.02 3.37
C THR A 345 11.38 -17.07 2.17
N LEU A 346 12.48 -16.39 1.82
CA LEU A 346 12.52 -15.37 0.78
C LEU A 346 13.68 -15.48 -0.21
N PHE A 347 14.63 -16.40 0.03
CA PHE A 347 15.78 -16.63 -0.84
C PHE A 347 15.82 -18.08 -1.29
N GLU A 348 16.21 -18.30 -2.54
CA GLU A 348 16.38 -19.66 -3.08
C GLU A 348 17.62 -20.33 -2.46
N PRO A 349 17.66 -21.67 -2.30
CA PRO A 349 18.79 -22.36 -1.68
C PRO A 349 20.16 -22.12 -2.36
N ASP A 350 20.17 -21.97 -3.69
CA ASP A 350 21.35 -21.62 -4.48
C ASP A 350 21.79 -20.17 -4.24
N GLU A 351 20.85 -19.25 -4.03
CA GLU A 351 21.14 -17.87 -3.64
C GLU A 351 21.81 -17.81 -2.27
N LEU A 352 21.27 -18.54 -1.30
CA LEU A 352 21.83 -18.62 0.06
C LEU A 352 23.24 -19.20 0.03
N THR A 353 23.45 -20.28 -0.73
CA THR A 353 24.76 -20.90 -0.90
C THR A 353 25.76 -19.90 -1.49
N LEU A 354 25.37 -19.18 -2.55
CA LEU A 354 26.22 -18.20 -3.19
C LEU A 354 26.52 -17.00 -2.27
N LEU A 355 25.53 -16.49 -1.55
CA LEU A 355 25.71 -15.41 -0.56
C LEU A 355 26.64 -15.83 0.59
N GLN A 356 26.54 -17.08 1.04
CA GLN A 356 27.44 -17.64 2.04
C GLN A 356 28.88 -17.73 1.53
N GLN A 357 29.09 -18.19 0.29
CA GLN A 357 30.41 -18.23 -0.35
C GLN A 357 31.02 -16.84 -0.50
N LEU A 358 30.24 -15.86 -0.99
CA LEU A 358 30.70 -14.49 -1.20
C LEU A 358 31.01 -13.76 0.12
N SER A 359 30.22 -14.02 1.16
CA SER A 359 30.38 -13.34 2.45
C SER A 359 31.39 -14.00 3.37
N GLY A 360 31.74 -15.28 3.13
CA GLY A 360 32.58 -16.08 4.02
C GLY A 360 31.97 -16.32 5.40
N LYS A 361 30.66 -16.12 5.57
CA LYS A 361 29.94 -16.21 6.85
C LYS A 361 28.68 -17.06 6.68
N PRO A 362 28.20 -17.71 7.75
CA PRO A 362 26.92 -18.44 7.71
C PRO A 362 25.77 -17.51 7.30
N VAL A 363 24.86 -18.04 6.48
CA VAL A 363 23.66 -17.36 6.02
C VAL A 363 22.44 -18.24 6.33
N ALA A 364 21.98 -18.17 7.57
CA ALA A 364 20.83 -18.94 8.07
C ALA A 364 19.58 -18.07 8.25
N SER A 365 19.73 -16.82 8.73
CA SER A 365 18.60 -15.91 8.95
C SER A 365 18.43 -14.88 7.84
N LEU A 366 17.22 -14.35 7.70
CA LEU A 366 16.87 -13.34 6.70
C LEU A 366 17.77 -12.10 6.81
N ARG A 367 18.11 -11.68 8.04
CA ARG A 367 19.08 -10.62 8.30
C ARG A 367 20.45 -10.95 7.71
N GLN A 368 20.96 -12.16 7.94
CA GLN A 368 22.27 -12.57 7.46
C GLN A 368 22.32 -12.58 5.93
N ALA A 369 21.29 -13.14 5.28
CA ALA A 369 21.17 -13.15 3.82
C ALA A 369 21.13 -11.75 3.24
N THR A 370 20.29 -10.89 3.82
CA THR A 370 20.15 -9.51 3.38
C THR A 370 21.43 -8.70 3.57
N LEU A 371 22.14 -8.87 4.69
CA LEU A 371 23.41 -8.18 4.92
C LEU A 371 24.50 -8.71 3.99
N ALA A 372 24.53 -10.01 3.68
CA ALA A 372 25.44 -10.57 2.69
C ALA A 372 25.16 -9.99 1.30
N LEU A 373 23.88 -9.92 0.92
CA LEU A 373 23.42 -9.34 -0.34
C LEU A 373 23.82 -7.86 -0.47
N THR A 374 23.51 -7.05 0.54
CA THR A 374 23.73 -5.60 0.49
C THR A 374 25.19 -5.18 0.65
N ARG A 375 26.06 -6.06 1.18
CA ARG A 375 27.52 -5.85 1.13
C ARG A 375 28.06 -5.79 -0.29
N LEU A 376 27.42 -6.43 -1.27
CA LEU A 376 27.82 -6.37 -2.69
C LEU A 376 27.78 -4.95 -3.26
N VAL A 377 27.04 -4.04 -2.61
CA VAL A 377 26.91 -2.63 -2.97
C VAL A 377 27.44 -1.70 -1.88
N GLY A 378 28.24 -2.23 -0.94
CA GLY A 378 28.93 -1.44 0.08
C GLY A 378 28.07 -1.01 1.28
N PHE A 379 26.89 -1.60 1.49
CA PHE A 379 26.11 -1.30 2.68
C PHE A 379 26.80 -1.81 3.95
N ALA A 380 26.97 -0.93 4.93
CA ALA A 380 27.47 -1.25 6.25
C ALA A 380 26.41 -0.85 7.31
N PRO A 381 25.89 -1.80 8.11
CA PRO A 381 24.90 -1.49 9.12
C PRO A 381 25.50 -0.60 10.22
N SER A 382 24.71 0.32 10.74
CA SER A 382 25.09 1.20 11.85
C SER A 382 24.04 1.18 12.96
N LYS A 383 24.35 1.77 14.12
CA LYS A 383 23.34 1.95 15.20
C LYS A 383 22.11 2.73 14.74
N LYS A 384 22.28 3.70 13.83
CA LYS A 384 21.18 4.53 13.30
C LYS A 384 20.42 3.84 12.16
N GLN A 385 21.10 2.99 11.41
CA GLN A 385 20.53 2.26 10.28
C GLN A 385 21.02 0.81 10.31
N PRO A 386 20.40 -0.04 11.14
CA PRO A 386 20.82 -1.43 11.30
C PRO A 386 20.41 -2.30 10.10
N LEU A 387 19.41 -1.87 9.33
CA LEU A 387 18.86 -2.56 8.17
C LEU A 387 18.91 -1.67 6.92
N PRO A 388 19.12 -2.24 5.73
CA PRO A 388 19.18 -1.49 4.49
C PRO A 388 17.81 -0.88 4.13
N GLY A 389 17.85 0.25 3.43
CA GLY A 389 16.65 0.83 2.80
C GLY A 389 16.32 0.16 1.47
N VAL A 390 15.11 0.38 0.97
CA VAL A 390 14.63 -0.22 -0.28
C VAL A 390 15.52 0.06 -1.50
N ASN A 391 16.10 1.26 -1.58
CA ASN A 391 17.03 1.63 -2.65
C ASN A 391 18.28 0.74 -2.66
N VAL A 392 18.90 0.56 -1.50
CA VAL A 392 20.07 -0.30 -1.31
C VAL A 392 19.74 -1.76 -1.66
N LEU A 393 18.57 -2.24 -1.25
CA LEU A 393 18.09 -3.58 -1.59
C LEU A 393 17.96 -3.76 -3.10
N ALA A 394 17.34 -2.80 -3.79
CA ALA A 394 17.15 -2.86 -5.24
C ALA A 394 18.49 -2.93 -6.00
N THR A 395 19.44 -2.05 -5.66
CA THR A 395 20.77 -2.07 -6.28
C THR A 395 21.53 -3.36 -5.95
N ALA A 396 21.36 -3.91 -4.74
CA ALA A 396 22.00 -5.14 -4.33
C ALA A 396 21.45 -6.36 -5.08
N ILE A 397 20.14 -6.45 -5.28
CA ILE A 397 19.50 -7.51 -6.07
C ILE A 397 19.95 -7.45 -7.53
N GLU A 398 20.00 -6.25 -8.12
CA GLU A 398 20.51 -6.07 -9.49
C GLU A 398 21.97 -6.54 -9.60
N ARG A 399 22.82 -6.14 -8.64
CA ARG A 399 24.22 -6.59 -8.59
C ARG A 399 24.31 -8.10 -8.46
N PHE A 400 23.53 -8.68 -7.57
CA PHE A 400 23.53 -10.11 -7.28
C PHE A 400 23.08 -10.95 -8.48
N PHE A 401 22.13 -10.45 -9.27
CA PHE A 401 21.73 -11.11 -10.51
C PHE A 401 22.91 -11.30 -11.50
N PHE A 402 23.79 -10.32 -11.65
CA PHE A 402 25.00 -10.49 -12.47
C PHE A 402 25.99 -11.47 -11.86
N VAL A 403 26.08 -11.53 -10.53
CA VAL A 403 26.91 -12.52 -9.83
C VAL A 403 26.35 -13.93 -10.02
N LYS A 404 25.03 -14.14 -9.93
CA LYS A 404 24.35 -15.41 -10.25
C LYS A 404 24.67 -15.86 -11.68
N GLN A 405 24.59 -14.96 -12.67
CA GLN A 405 24.95 -15.29 -14.05
C GLN A 405 26.40 -15.73 -14.21
N GLY A 406 27.34 -15.04 -13.55
CA GLY A 406 28.76 -15.42 -13.56
C GLY A 406 28.99 -16.80 -12.94
N ALA A 407 28.40 -17.06 -11.77
CA ALA A 407 28.49 -18.35 -11.09
C ALA A 407 27.90 -19.50 -11.95
N ALA A 408 26.75 -19.26 -12.59
CA ALA A 408 26.11 -20.22 -13.48
C ALA A 408 26.96 -20.51 -14.73
N ALA A 409 27.65 -19.51 -15.29
CA ALA A 409 28.52 -19.68 -16.44
C ALA A 409 29.76 -20.55 -16.11
N VAL A 410 30.36 -20.36 -14.93
CA VAL A 410 31.50 -21.17 -14.47
C VAL A 410 31.09 -22.61 -14.14
N SER A 411 29.84 -22.82 -13.72
CA SER A 411 29.31 -24.13 -13.35
C SER A 411 28.91 -25.00 -14.56
N LYS A 412 28.81 -24.41 -15.76
CA LYS A 412 28.58 -25.18 -17.00
C LYS A 412 29.92 -25.72 -17.51
N PRO A 413 30.06 -27.04 -17.73
CA PRO A 413 31.26 -27.56 -18.39
C PRO A 413 31.40 -26.89 -19.76
N LEU A 414 32.63 -26.50 -20.11
CA LEU A 414 32.96 -26.09 -21.47
C LEU A 414 32.53 -27.23 -22.39
N GLN A 415 31.58 -26.96 -23.29
CA GLN A 415 31.31 -27.88 -24.39
C GLN A 415 32.49 -27.75 -25.34
N ASP A 416 33.36 -28.76 -25.33
CA ASP A 416 34.51 -28.91 -26.23
C ASP A 416 34.09 -28.94 -27.70
#